data_AF-A0A4Q4UT24-F1
#
_entry.id   AF-A0A4Q4UT24-F1
#
_cell.length_a   1.000
_cell.length_b   1.000
_cell.length_c   1.000
_cell.angle_alpha   90.00
_cell.angle_beta   90.00
_cell.angle_gamma   90.00
#
_symmetry.space_group_name_H-M   'P 1'
#
loop_
_entity.id
_entity.type
_entity.pdbx_description
1 polymer ?
#
loop_
_entity_poly.entity_id
_entity_poly.type
_entity_poly.pdbx_seq_one_letter_code
_entity_poly.pdbx_strand_id
1 'polypeptide(L)'
;MASVPPYFLYPHFANGGSGAVLSYKAVAFRSLQSLLVTELRGITEAQLTTAMMLFAYDVFDESERSWHVHLHDAGNIMQSLMTEVWASLTDDFLITLILYHEILGGFRNPRRHGQDGPASLQYLKDTDYDKPNIIGSLGCFVEVMEIITYTGPHNGEWHAMEGRIKNLEQRLDPDQANQLTLRERLKIRPTAELHRITALLYLERTCGPPELQELRAIYLQQPFHLLDNLEVCTSALALFMIACESETDEQRIRVFRVLD
;
A
#
# COMPACT_ATOMS: atom_id res chain seq x y z
N MET A 1 24.19 -2.45 -15.11
CA MET A 1 24.22 -2.45 -13.63
C MET A 1 23.08 -3.36 -13.20
N ALA A 2 23.33 -4.35 -12.35
CA ALA A 2 22.25 -5.20 -11.85
C ALA A 2 21.31 -4.33 -11.02
N SER A 3 20.04 -4.25 -11.42
CA SER A 3 19.01 -3.53 -10.67
C SER A 3 18.79 -4.25 -9.35
N VAL A 4 18.92 -3.54 -8.23
CA VAL A 4 18.51 -4.06 -6.92
C VAL A 4 16.97 -4.11 -6.93
N PRO A 5 16.35 -5.25 -6.59
CA PRO A 5 14.91 -5.39 -6.66
C PRO A 5 14.16 -4.38 -5.78
N PRO A 6 12.97 -3.91 -6.19
CA PRO A 6 12.20 -2.89 -5.47
C PRO A 6 11.92 -3.23 -3.99
N TYR A 7 11.63 -4.51 -3.71
CA TYR A 7 11.32 -5.01 -2.37
C TYR A 7 12.50 -4.96 -1.39
N PHE A 8 13.75 -4.94 -1.87
CA PHE A 8 14.92 -4.72 -1.02
C PHE A 8 15.10 -3.25 -0.65
N LEU A 9 14.69 -2.34 -1.53
CA LEU A 9 14.89 -0.91 -1.33
C LEU A 9 13.77 -0.31 -0.47
N TYR A 10 12.51 -0.74 -0.65
CA TYR A 10 11.33 -0.14 0.00
C TYR A 10 11.46 0.04 1.52
N PRO A 11 11.94 -0.96 2.30
CA PRO A 11 12.12 -0.80 3.75
C PRO A 11 13.20 0.22 4.13
N HIS A 12 14.26 0.38 3.32
CA HIS A 12 15.34 1.33 3.60
C HIS A 12 14.93 2.78 3.32
N PHE A 13 14.02 2.98 2.36
CA PHE A 13 13.44 4.30 2.09
C PHE A 13 12.46 4.72 3.19
N ALA A 14 11.64 3.80 3.69
CA ALA A 14 10.75 4.07 4.82
C ALA A 14 11.50 4.34 6.14
N ASN A 15 12.69 3.74 6.33
CA ASN A 15 13.46 3.83 7.58
C ASN A 15 14.62 4.85 7.54
N GLY A 16 14.71 5.69 6.52
CA GLY A 16 15.87 6.58 6.32
C GLY A 16 15.74 7.90 7.08
N GLY A 17 16.72 8.26 7.91
CA GLY A 17 16.78 9.59 8.53
C GLY A 17 16.91 10.72 7.50
N SER A 18 16.28 11.86 7.77
CA SER A 18 16.11 13.05 6.89
C SER A 18 17.28 13.38 5.93
N GLY A 19 18.54 13.29 6.40
CA GLY A 19 19.72 13.67 5.60
C GLY A 19 20.12 12.69 4.49
N ALA A 20 20.02 11.37 4.72
CA ALA A 20 20.35 10.38 3.69
C ALA A 20 19.27 10.36 2.59
N VAL A 21 18.01 10.53 3.00
CA VAL A 21 16.84 10.40 2.12
C VAL A 21 16.76 11.52 1.08
N LEU A 22 17.11 12.76 1.45
CA LEU A 22 17.19 13.88 0.49
C LEU A 22 18.21 13.63 -0.63
N SER A 23 19.34 13.01 -0.29
CA SER A 23 20.36 12.66 -1.28
C SER A 23 19.88 11.57 -2.24
N TYR A 24 19.16 10.57 -1.73
CA TYR A 24 18.53 9.54 -2.55
C TYR A 24 17.40 10.09 -3.41
N LYS A 25 16.54 10.98 -2.88
CA LYS A 25 15.50 11.68 -3.66
C LYS A 25 16.10 12.47 -4.81
N ALA A 26 17.17 13.22 -4.55
CA ALA A 26 17.87 13.97 -5.60
C ALA A 26 18.54 13.08 -6.65
N VAL A 27 19.05 11.90 -6.27
CA VAL A 27 19.60 10.93 -7.22
C VAL A 27 18.50 10.25 -8.04
N ALA A 28 17.43 9.78 -7.39
CA ALA A 28 16.27 9.18 -8.03
C ALA A 28 15.62 10.14 -9.04
N PHE A 29 15.42 11.40 -8.65
CA PHE A 29 14.85 12.44 -9.53
C PHE A 29 15.75 12.72 -10.73
N ARG A 30 17.08 12.85 -10.53
CA ARG A 30 18.04 13.05 -11.63
C ARG A 30 18.11 11.83 -12.55
N SER A 31 18.07 10.62 -12.00
CA SER A 31 18.03 9.38 -12.78
C SER A 31 16.76 9.32 -13.62
N LEU A 32 15.59 9.59 -13.02
CA LEU A 32 14.30 9.60 -13.72
C LEU A 32 14.28 10.66 -14.83
N GLN A 33 14.74 11.87 -14.53
CA GLN A 33 14.84 12.97 -15.50
C GLN A 33 15.80 12.62 -16.65
N SER A 34 16.94 11.99 -16.36
CA SER A 34 17.87 11.54 -17.38
C SER A 34 17.26 10.44 -18.25
N LEU A 35 16.57 9.46 -17.66
CA LEU A 35 15.95 8.36 -18.39
C LEU A 35 14.81 8.85 -19.29
N LEU A 36 14.00 9.81 -18.83
CA LEU A 36 12.95 10.45 -19.62
C LEU A 36 13.48 11.25 -20.83
N VAL A 37 14.70 11.79 -20.72
CA VAL A 37 15.35 12.55 -21.81
C VAL A 37 16.07 11.63 -22.80
N THR A 38 16.48 10.43 -22.38
CA THR A 38 17.40 9.58 -23.16
C THR A 38 16.70 8.47 -23.94
N GLU A 39 15.45 8.09 -23.62
CA GLU A 39 14.77 6.98 -24.30
C GLU A 39 13.76 7.40 -25.37
N LEU A 40 14.04 6.97 -26.61
CA LEU A 40 13.14 6.90 -27.76
C LEU A 40 12.32 5.59 -27.79
N ARG A 41 12.36 4.77 -26.72
CA ARG A 41 11.75 3.43 -26.65
C ARG A 41 11.09 3.19 -25.29
N GLY A 42 9.85 3.64 -25.13
CA GLY A 42 8.96 3.23 -24.03
C GLY A 42 9.48 3.52 -22.63
N ILE A 43 8.73 3.09 -21.62
CA ILE A 43 9.10 3.20 -20.20
C ILE A 43 9.58 1.83 -19.69
N THR A 44 10.60 1.84 -18.86
CA THR A 44 11.19 0.67 -18.22
C THR A 44 10.65 0.45 -16.80
N GLU A 45 10.66 -0.81 -16.35
CA GLU A 45 10.32 -1.21 -14.97
C GLU A 45 11.13 -0.43 -13.91
N ALA A 46 12.38 -0.08 -14.23
CA ALA A 46 13.25 0.71 -13.35
C ALA A 46 12.76 2.16 -13.18
N GLN A 47 12.24 2.80 -14.23
CA GLN A 47 11.64 4.13 -14.14
C GLN A 47 10.36 4.09 -13.30
N LEU A 48 9.52 3.07 -13.51
CA LEU A 48 8.28 2.87 -12.75
C LEU A 48 8.56 2.64 -11.26
N THR A 49 9.52 1.76 -10.95
CA THR A 49 10.01 1.55 -9.59
C THR A 49 10.52 2.84 -8.97
N THR A 50 11.36 3.59 -9.69
CA THR A 50 11.94 4.85 -9.18
C THR A 50 10.86 5.89 -8.89
N ALA A 51 9.86 6.02 -9.77
CA ALA A 51 8.71 6.87 -9.53
C ALA A 51 7.97 6.44 -8.25
N MET A 52 7.73 5.14 -8.08
CA MET A 52 7.03 4.63 -6.90
C MET A 52 7.75 4.88 -5.58
N MET A 53 9.07 4.81 -5.60
CA MET A 53 9.90 5.12 -4.43
C MET A 53 9.90 6.60 -4.09
N LEU A 54 9.83 7.49 -5.09
CA LEU A 54 9.66 8.93 -4.87
C LEU A 54 8.29 9.24 -4.24
N PHE A 55 7.23 8.56 -4.67
CA PHE A 55 5.90 8.74 -4.07
C PHE A 55 5.79 8.21 -2.66
N ALA A 56 6.42 7.07 -2.35
CA ALA A 56 6.51 6.57 -0.98
C ALA A 56 7.14 7.62 -0.06
N TYR A 57 8.21 8.30 -0.51
CA TYR A 57 8.81 9.40 0.23
C TYR A 57 7.84 10.57 0.48
N ASP A 58 7.18 11.07 -0.57
CA ASP A 58 6.29 12.24 -0.45
C ASP A 58 5.08 11.98 0.46
N VAL A 59 4.69 10.71 0.66
CA VAL A 59 3.62 10.34 1.61
C VAL A 59 4.07 10.44 3.07
N PHE A 60 5.37 10.23 3.34
CA PHE A 60 5.92 10.27 4.70
C PHE A 60 6.65 11.59 5.03
N ASP A 61 6.78 12.52 4.07
CA ASP A 61 7.42 13.83 4.31
C ASP A 61 6.44 14.81 4.98
N GLU A 62 6.68 15.12 6.26
CA GLU A 62 5.86 16.06 7.06
C GLU A 62 5.79 17.48 6.48
N SER A 63 6.79 17.87 5.67
CA SER A 63 6.81 19.18 4.99
C SER A 63 5.93 19.20 3.74
N GLU A 64 5.59 18.04 3.19
CA GLU A 64 4.80 17.87 1.98
C GLU A 64 3.31 17.69 2.31
N ARG A 65 2.53 18.76 2.15
CA ARG A 65 1.09 18.74 2.44
C ARG A 65 0.22 18.29 1.26
N SER A 66 0.84 18.08 0.10
CA SER A 66 0.15 17.79 -1.16
C SER A 66 0.26 16.32 -1.56
N TRP A 67 0.60 15.41 -0.64
CA TRP A 67 0.79 13.97 -0.92
C TRP A 67 -0.34 13.35 -1.74
N HIS A 68 -1.58 13.76 -1.50
CA HIS A 68 -2.75 13.28 -2.24
C HIS A 68 -2.77 13.73 -3.72
N VAL A 69 -2.27 14.93 -4.03
CA VAL A 69 -2.06 15.42 -5.41
C VAL A 69 -0.93 14.64 -6.05
N HIS A 70 0.18 14.42 -5.33
CA HIS A 70 1.30 13.64 -5.83
C HIS A 70 0.88 12.21 -6.14
N LEU A 71 0.15 11.52 -5.25
CA LEU A 71 -0.40 10.18 -5.50
C LEU A 71 -1.42 10.16 -6.65
N HIS A 72 -2.21 11.22 -6.81
CA HIS A 72 -3.15 11.34 -7.90
C HIS A 72 -2.44 11.46 -9.26
N ASP A 73 -1.48 12.38 -9.33
CA ASP A 73 -0.68 12.62 -10.53
C ASP A 73 0.23 11.42 -10.83
N ALA A 74 0.72 10.75 -9.79
CA ALA A 74 1.40 9.45 -9.87
C ALA A 74 0.55 8.45 -10.64
N GLY A 75 -0.70 8.26 -10.20
CA GLY A 75 -1.65 7.33 -10.82
C GLY A 75 -1.95 7.69 -12.27
N ASN A 76 -2.11 8.99 -12.59
CA ASN A 76 -2.36 9.44 -13.96
C ASN A 76 -1.13 9.23 -14.86
N ILE A 77 0.07 9.55 -14.36
CA ILE A 77 1.34 9.30 -15.04
C ILE A 77 1.46 7.80 -15.27
N MET A 78 1.34 6.99 -14.23
CA MET A 78 1.32 5.54 -14.29
C MET A 78 0.37 4.98 -15.35
N GLN A 79 -0.89 5.41 -15.34
CA GLN A 79 -1.88 4.98 -16.32
C GLN A 79 -1.46 5.34 -17.76
N SER A 80 -0.88 6.53 -17.96
CA SER A 80 -0.38 6.97 -19.28
C SER A 80 0.89 6.24 -19.72
N LEU A 81 1.77 5.89 -18.77
CA LEU A 81 3.03 5.21 -19.03
C LEU A 81 2.85 3.68 -19.21
N MET A 82 1.76 3.11 -18.69
CA MET A 82 1.59 1.65 -18.63
C MET A 82 0.87 1.02 -19.83
N THR A 83 0.23 1.77 -20.73
CA THR A 83 -0.50 1.20 -21.88
C THR A 83 0.34 0.26 -22.78
N GLU A 84 1.67 0.43 -22.83
CA GLU A 84 2.59 -0.45 -23.55
C GLU A 84 3.36 -1.43 -22.64
N VAL A 85 3.41 -1.15 -21.34
CA VAL A 85 4.28 -1.83 -20.35
C VAL A 85 3.52 -2.90 -19.56
N TRP A 86 2.18 -2.82 -19.44
CA TRP A 86 1.36 -3.85 -18.76
C TRP A 86 1.65 -5.27 -19.27
N ALA A 87 1.85 -5.43 -20.58
CA ALA A 87 2.11 -6.74 -21.18
C ALA A 87 3.49 -7.33 -20.83
N SER A 88 4.43 -6.51 -20.35
CA SER A 88 5.80 -6.93 -20.01
C SER A 88 6.11 -6.91 -18.52
N LEU A 89 5.25 -6.32 -17.69
CA LEU A 89 5.37 -6.39 -16.23
C LEU A 89 5.11 -7.82 -15.75
N THR A 90 6.07 -8.36 -15.00
CA THR A 90 5.96 -9.69 -14.37
C THR A 90 6.26 -9.64 -12.87
N ASP A 91 6.58 -8.45 -12.33
CA ASP A 91 6.88 -8.28 -10.91
C ASP A 91 5.59 -7.97 -10.12
N ASP A 92 5.10 -9.00 -9.44
CA ASP A 92 3.99 -8.98 -8.49
C ASP A 92 4.11 -7.87 -7.44
N PHE A 93 5.33 -7.55 -6.99
CA PHE A 93 5.57 -6.49 -6.03
C PHE A 93 5.27 -5.12 -6.64
N LEU A 94 5.75 -4.86 -7.85
CA LEU A 94 5.56 -3.57 -8.50
C LEU A 94 4.09 -3.33 -8.86
N ILE A 95 3.40 -4.35 -9.37
CA ILE A 95 1.96 -4.28 -9.69
C ILE A 95 1.14 -4.03 -8.42
N THR A 96 1.44 -4.75 -7.33
CA THR A 96 0.74 -4.55 -6.05
C THR A 96 1.05 -3.19 -5.43
N LEU A 97 2.28 -2.68 -5.58
CA LEU A 97 2.66 -1.35 -5.13
C LEU A 97 1.88 -0.26 -5.88
N ILE A 98 1.72 -0.40 -7.20
CA ILE A 98 0.88 0.49 -8.01
C ILE A 98 -0.56 0.47 -7.51
N LEU A 99 -1.15 -0.71 -7.33
CA LEU A 99 -2.51 -0.87 -6.81
C LEU A 99 -2.68 -0.20 -5.44
N TYR A 100 -1.70 -0.38 -4.54
CA TYR A 100 -1.67 0.27 -3.24
C TYR A 100 -1.73 1.81 -3.38
N HIS A 101 -0.96 2.39 -4.29
CA HIS A 101 -0.94 3.83 -4.51
C HIS A 101 -2.21 4.36 -5.20
N GLU A 102 -2.80 3.63 -6.15
CA GLU A 102 -4.08 3.99 -6.77
C GLU A 102 -5.22 4.01 -5.73
N ILE A 103 -5.25 3.03 -4.83
CA ILE A 103 -6.24 2.96 -3.74
C ILE A 103 -6.02 4.09 -2.73
N LEU A 104 -4.79 4.34 -2.32
CA LEU A 104 -4.46 5.41 -1.37
C LEU A 104 -4.79 6.80 -1.96
N GLY A 105 -4.48 7.04 -3.24
CA GLY A 105 -4.85 8.27 -3.95
C GLY A 105 -6.37 8.40 -4.16
N GLY A 106 -7.06 7.28 -4.32
CA GLY A 106 -8.52 7.20 -4.43
C GLY A 106 -9.28 7.31 -3.10
N PHE A 107 -8.58 7.24 -1.95
CA PHE A 107 -9.20 7.13 -0.63
C PHE A 107 -10.22 8.24 -0.32
N ARG A 108 -9.94 9.49 -0.73
CA ARG A 108 -10.87 10.63 -0.54
C ARG A 108 -12.09 10.59 -1.46
N ASN A 109 -12.02 9.84 -2.57
CA ASN A 109 -13.12 9.70 -3.52
C ASN A 109 -13.20 8.25 -4.02
N PRO A 110 -13.73 7.32 -3.21
CA PRO A 110 -13.80 5.89 -3.55
C PRO A 110 -14.59 5.62 -4.84
N ARG A 111 -15.49 6.53 -5.21
CA ARG A 111 -16.32 6.46 -6.42
C ARG A 111 -15.59 6.86 -7.71
N ARG A 112 -14.32 7.22 -7.62
CA ARG A 112 -13.52 7.63 -8.79
C ARG A 112 -13.27 6.47 -9.74
N HIS A 113 -13.10 5.27 -9.19
CA HIS A 113 -12.95 4.07 -9.98
C HIS A 113 -14.35 3.61 -10.41
N GLY A 114 -14.52 3.29 -11.70
CA GLY A 114 -15.77 2.74 -12.22
C GLY A 114 -16.09 1.37 -11.62
N GLN A 115 -17.10 0.68 -12.17
CA GLN A 115 -17.43 -0.68 -11.71
C GLN A 115 -16.26 -1.65 -11.85
N ASP A 116 -15.30 -1.36 -12.73
CA ASP A 116 -14.14 -2.21 -13.00
C ASP A 116 -12.99 -2.01 -11.99
N GLY A 117 -13.00 -0.96 -11.16
CA GLY A 117 -11.91 -0.65 -10.24
C GLY A 117 -10.70 0.05 -10.91
N PRO A 118 -9.55 0.17 -10.22
CA PRO A 118 -8.29 0.64 -10.78
C PRO A 118 -7.78 -0.30 -11.88
N ALA A 119 -6.99 0.24 -12.82
CA ALA A 119 -6.45 -0.53 -13.94
C ALA A 119 -5.55 -1.69 -13.46
N SER A 120 -4.80 -1.47 -12.37
CA SER A 120 -3.97 -2.52 -11.75
C SER A 120 -4.74 -3.69 -11.19
N LEU A 121 -5.92 -3.42 -10.63
CA LEU A 121 -6.78 -4.48 -10.13
C LEU A 121 -7.38 -5.30 -11.28
N GLN A 122 -7.74 -4.66 -12.38
CA GLN A 122 -8.23 -5.35 -13.57
C GLN A 122 -7.15 -6.28 -14.15
N TYR A 123 -5.92 -5.79 -14.28
CA TYR A 123 -4.81 -6.61 -14.75
C TYR A 123 -4.56 -7.83 -13.86
N LEU A 124 -4.53 -7.65 -12.53
CA LEU A 124 -4.33 -8.76 -11.58
C LEU A 124 -5.45 -9.81 -11.65
N LYS A 125 -6.66 -9.41 -12.03
CA LYS A 125 -7.77 -10.34 -12.29
C LYS A 125 -7.57 -11.13 -13.57
N ASP A 126 -7.03 -10.51 -14.60
CA ASP A 126 -6.80 -11.14 -15.91
C ASP A 126 -5.62 -12.13 -15.88
N THR A 127 -4.70 -12.01 -14.93
CA THR A 127 -3.49 -12.85 -14.82
C THR A 127 -3.59 -14.05 -13.87
N ASP A 128 -4.80 -14.39 -13.37
CA ASP A 128 -5.03 -15.48 -12.39
C ASP A 128 -4.08 -15.44 -11.17
N TYR A 129 -3.93 -14.24 -10.61
CA TYR A 129 -3.02 -13.97 -9.51
C TYR A 129 -3.40 -14.71 -8.21
N ASP A 130 -2.43 -15.30 -7.49
CA ASP A 130 -2.66 -15.94 -6.18
C ASP A 130 -2.91 -14.89 -5.08
N LYS A 131 -4.16 -14.40 -5.02
CA LYS A 131 -4.65 -13.35 -4.11
C LYS A 131 -4.29 -13.48 -2.62
N PRO A 132 -4.22 -14.67 -2.00
CA PRO A 132 -3.84 -14.82 -0.58
C PRO A 132 -2.34 -14.62 -0.29
N ASN A 133 -1.48 -14.48 -1.31
CA ASN A 133 -0.06 -14.28 -1.06
C ASN A 133 0.26 -12.85 -0.61
N ILE A 134 0.98 -12.76 0.51
CA ILE A 134 1.56 -11.54 1.07
C ILE A 134 2.74 -11.15 0.21
N ILE A 135 2.74 -9.90 -0.25
CA ILE A 135 3.69 -9.41 -1.24
C ILE A 135 4.88 -8.74 -0.55
N GLY A 136 5.96 -9.52 -0.39
CA GLY A 136 7.25 -9.05 0.11
C GLY A 136 7.15 -8.16 1.35
N SER A 137 7.90 -7.06 1.34
CA SER A 137 7.92 -6.07 2.43
C SER A 137 6.72 -5.14 2.46
N LEU A 138 5.89 -5.13 1.41
CA LEU A 138 4.65 -4.35 1.42
C LEU A 138 3.71 -4.89 2.50
N GLY A 139 3.80 -6.19 2.79
CA GLY A 139 2.93 -6.86 3.77
C GLY A 139 1.46 -6.82 3.36
N CYS A 140 1.15 -6.39 2.14
CA CYS A 140 -0.19 -6.32 1.60
C CYS A 140 -0.43 -7.50 0.65
N PHE A 141 -1.69 -7.77 0.36
CA PHE A 141 -2.11 -8.78 -0.59
C PHE A 141 -3.35 -8.29 -1.31
N VAL A 142 -3.49 -8.75 -2.56
CA VAL A 142 -4.43 -8.18 -3.53
C VAL A 142 -5.88 -8.28 -3.06
N GLU A 143 -6.23 -9.31 -2.28
CA GLU A 143 -7.61 -9.48 -1.80
C GLU A 143 -8.07 -8.35 -0.86
N VAL A 144 -7.20 -7.83 0.01
CA VAL A 144 -7.52 -6.66 0.86
C VAL A 144 -7.79 -5.42 0.00
N MET A 145 -6.96 -5.22 -1.02
CA MET A 145 -7.05 -4.08 -1.93
C MET A 145 -8.29 -4.16 -2.83
N GLU A 146 -8.62 -5.36 -3.28
CA GLU A 146 -9.86 -5.66 -4.01
C GLU A 146 -11.08 -5.30 -3.17
N ILE A 147 -11.09 -5.70 -1.90
CA ILE A 147 -12.20 -5.44 -0.99
C ILE A 147 -12.35 -3.92 -0.77
N ILE A 148 -11.27 -3.20 -0.45
CA ILE A 148 -11.27 -1.73 -0.27
C ILE A 148 -11.75 -1.02 -1.55
N THR A 149 -11.46 -1.55 -2.72
CA THR A 149 -11.89 -0.96 -3.99
C THR A 149 -13.40 -1.08 -4.19
N TYR A 150 -13.98 -2.25 -3.89
CA TYR A 150 -15.37 -2.57 -4.21
C TYR A 150 -16.35 -2.37 -3.05
N THR A 151 -15.91 -1.78 -1.92
CA THR A 151 -16.85 -1.35 -0.86
C THR A 151 -17.73 -0.19 -1.36
N GLY A 152 -18.81 -0.53 -2.09
CA GLY A 152 -19.87 0.39 -2.49
C GLY A 152 -21.07 0.34 -1.54
N PRO A 153 -22.05 1.26 -1.67
CA PRO A 153 -23.24 1.35 -0.81
C PRO A 153 -24.29 0.27 -1.14
N HIS A 154 -23.87 -0.94 -1.51
CA HIS A 154 -24.77 -2.06 -1.64
C HIS A 154 -24.98 -2.65 -0.25
N ASN A 155 -25.98 -2.09 0.45
CA ASN A 155 -26.39 -2.39 1.83
C ASN A 155 -26.76 -3.86 2.13
N GLY A 156 -26.45 -4.81 1.26
CA GLY A 156 -26.77 -6.23 1.42
C GLY A 156 -25.57 -7.15 1.69
N GLU A 157 -24.33 -6.69 1.44
CA GLU A 157 -23.16 -7.58 1.43
C GLU A 157 -22.15 -7.30 2.55
N TRP A 158 -22.44 -6.36 3.47
CA TRP A 158 -21.51 -5.99 4.54
C TRP A 158 -21.06 -7.21 5.37
N HIS A 159 -21.99 -8.04 5.84
CA HIS A 159 -21.65 -9.23 6.62
C HIS A 159 -20.87 -10.28 5.81
N ALA A 160 -21.17 -10.41 4.52
CA ALA A 160 -20.43 -11.32 3.65
C ALA A 160 -18.99 -10.82 3.46
N MET A 161 -18.82 -9.52 3.22
CA MET A 161 -17.50 -8.89 3.06
C MET A 161 -16.71 -8.91 4.37
N GLU A 162 -17.35 -8.58 5.49
CA GLU A 162 -16.76 -8.64 6.83
C GLU A 162 -16.31 -10.07 7.17
N GLY A 163 -17.18 -11.06 6.94
CA GLY A 163 -16.86 -12.47 7.11
C GLY A 163 -15.69 -12.90 6.23
N ARG A 164 -15.64 -12.41 4.99
CA ARG A 164 -14.55 -12.68 4.07
C ARG A 164 -13.23 -12.07 4.57
N ILE A 165 -13.22 -10.79 4.99
CA ILE A 165 -12.03 -10.13 5.55
C ILE A 165 -11.55 -10.82 6.85
N LYS A 166 -12.48 -11.26 7.71
CA LYS A 166 -12.16 -11.96 8.97
C LYS A 166 -11.44 -13.29 8.74
N ASN A 167 -11.77 -13.97 7.66
CA ASN A 167 -11.26 -15.31 7.35
C ASN A 167 -10.24 -15.32 6.21
N LEU A 168 -9.63 -14.16 5.89
CA LEU A 168 -8.60 -14.08 4.85
C LEU A 168 -7.42 -14.99 5.19
N GLU A 169 -7.09 -15.88 4.26
CA GLU A 169 -5.86 -16.65 4.33
C GLU A 169 -4.71 -15.75 3.88
N GLN A 170 -3.71 -15.58 4.75
CA GLN A 170 -2.53 -14.77 4.47
C GLN A 170 -1.30 -15.67 4.41
N ARG A 171 -0.75 -15.88 3.21
CA ARG A 171 0.39 -16.77 3.00
C ARG A 171 1.61 -15.98 2.59
N LEU A 172 2.76 -16.27 3.20
CA LEU A 172 4.02 -15.80 2.64
C LEU A 172 4.51 -16.86 1.65
N ASP A 173 4.79 -16.44 0.42
CA ASP A 173 5.37 -17.32 -0.59
C ASP A 173 6.65 -18.01 -0.05
N PRO A 174 6.79 -19.34 -0.17
CA PRO A 174 7.93 -20.05 0.39
C PRO A 174 9.29 -19.60 -0.17
N ASP A 175 9.36 -19.27 -1.45
CA ASP A 175 10.59 -18.85 -2.10
C ASP A 175 11.00 -17.45 -1.64
N GLN A 176 10.03 -16.54 -1.46
CA GLN A 176 10.25 -15.25 -0.80
C GLN A 176 10.67 -15.42 0.67
N ALA A 177 9.99 -16.31 1.42
CA ALA A 177 10.28 -16.56 2.83
C ALA A 177 11.72 -17.02 3.06
N ASN A 178 12.28 -17.78 2.12
CA ASN A 178 13.65 -18.28 2.16
C ASN A 178 14.71 -17.19 1.92
N GLN A 179 14.34 -16.11 1.21
CA GLN A 179 15.24 -14.99 0.92
C GLN A 179 15.26 -13.94 2.05
N LEU A 180 14.30 -14.00 2.96
CA LEU A 180 14.12 -13.01 4.03
C LEU A 180 14.83 -13.41 5.34
N THR A 181 15.47 -12.43 5.96
CA THR A 181 16.00 -12.55 7.31
C THR A 181 14.89 -12.83 8.32
N LEU A 182 15.26 -13.37 9.50
CA LEU A 182 14.30 -13.59 10.59
C LEU A 182 13.60 -12.30 10.99
N ARG A 183 14.33 -11.17 11.03
CA ARG A 183 13.78 -9.86 11.39
C ARG A 183 12.72 -9.39 10.39
N GLU A 184 12.95 -9.58 9.10
CA GLU A 184 11.97 -9.22 8.05
C GLU A 184 10.72 -10.09 8.13
N ARG A 185 10.89 -11.41 8.32
CA ARG A 185 9.75 -12.34 8.49
C ARG A 185 8.88 -12.00 9.69
N LEU A 186 9.48 -11.54 10.79
CA LEU A 186 8.76 -11.09 11.98
C LEU A 186 7.96 -9.80 11.78
N LYS A 187 8.30 -8.97 10.77
CA LYS A 187 7.57 -7.73 10.44
C LYS A 187 6.41 -7.98 9.49
N ILE A 188 6.61 -8.86 8.49
CA ILE A 188 5.64 -9.08 7.41
C ILE A 188 4.26 -9.50 7.92
N ARG A 189 4.20 -10.46 8.86
CA ARG A 189 2.91 -10.96 9.39
C ARG A 189 2.13 -9.88 10.16
N PRO A 190 2.74 -9.17 11.12
CA PRO A 190 2.08 -8.02 11.74
C PRO A 190 1.61 -6.96 10.73
N THR A 191 2.40 -6.65 9.70
CA THR A 191 2.00 -5.70 8.65
C THR A 191 0.80 -6.21 7.84
N ALA A 192 0.77 -7.51 7.50
CA ALA A 192 -0.37 -8.12 6.82
C ALA A 192 -1.65 -8.12 7.68
N GLU A 193 -1.49 -8.35 8.97
CA GLU A 193 -2.61 -8.26 9.90
C GLU A 193 -3.12 -6.82 10.07
N LEU A 194 -2.22 -5.83 10.09
CA LEU A 194 -2.60 -4.41 10.06
C LEU A 194 -3.39 -4.07 8.80
N HIS A 195 -3.00 -4.60 7.63
CA HIS A 195 -3.76 -4.42 6.39
C HIS A 195 -5.16 -5.04 6.45
N ARG A 196 -5.30 -6.23 7.04
CA ARG A 196 -6.59 -6.89 7.24
C ARG A 196 -7.53 -6.09 8.12
N ILE A 197 -7.01 -5.60 9.25
CA ILE A 197 -7.76 -4.74 10.18
C ILE A 197 -8.13 -3.42 9.52
N THR A 198 -7.21 -2.83 8.75
CA THR A 198 -7.46 -1.60 7.99
C THR A 198 -8.62 -1.77 7.02
N ALA A 199 -8.74 -2.91 6.36
CA ALA A 199 -9.88 -3.21 5.50
C ALA A 199 -11.20 -3.31 6.28
N LEU A 200 -11.18 -3.90 7.49
CA LEU A 200 -12.37 -3.95 8.37
C LEU A 200 -12.81 -2.55 8.80
N LEU A 201 -11.88 -1.72 9.25
CA LEU A 201 -12.13 -0.33 9.65
C LEU A 201 -12.67 0.49 8.47
N TYR A 202 -12.08 0.30 7.29
CA TYR A 202 -12.55 0.96 6.09
C TYR A 202 -13.97 0.52 5.70
N LEU A 203 -14.25 -0.78 5.69
CA LEU A 203 -15.57 -1.34 5.39
C LEU A 203 -16.65 -0.84 6.37
N GLU A 204 -16.34 -0.78 7.67
CA GLU A 204 -17.22 -0.21 8.69
C GLU A 204 -17.46 1.29 8.43
N ARG A 205 -16.41 2.05 8.13
CA ARG A 205 -16.51 3.49 7.84
C ARG A 205 -17.34 3.81 6.60
N THR A 206 -17.21 3.04 5.51
CA THR A 206 -17.85 3.36 4.23
C THR A 206 -19.22 2.71 4.06
N CYS A 207 -19.41 1.53 4.63
CA CYS A 207 -20.58 0.67 4.38
C CYS A 207 -21.23 0.16 5.68
N GLY A 208 -20.67 0.45 6.85
CA GLY A 208 -21.19 -0.02 8.12
C GLY A 208 -22.54 0.62 8.47
N PRO A 209 -23.54 -0.18 8.90
CA PRO A 209 -24.75 0.38 9.45
C PRO A 209 -24.45 1.24 10.69
N PRO A 210 -25.22 2.31 10.95
CA PRO A 210 -24.97 3.23 12.06
C PRO A 210 -24.93 2.56 13.43
N GLU A 211 -25.63 1.43 13.58
CA GLU A 211 -25.70 0.65 14.82
C GLU A 211 -24.41 -0.12 15.14
N LEU A 212 -23.45 -0.22 14.21
CA LEU A 212 -22.21 -0.97 14.38
C LEU A 212 -21.00 -0.13 14.83
N GLN A 213 -21.21 1.12 15.23
CA GLN A 213 -20.14 1.96 15.80
C GLN A 213 -19.42 1.30 16.99
N GLU A 214 -20.10 0.44 17.74
CA GLU A 214 -19.49 -0.32 18.85
C GLU A 214 -18.44 -1.35 18.39
N LEU A 215 -18.55 -1.87 17.16
CA LEU A 215 -17.55 -2.80 16.60
C LEU A 215 -16.23 -2.11 16.29
N ARG A 216 -16.24 -0.80 16.03
CA ARG A 216 -15.03 -0.02 15.76
C ARG A 216 -14.04 -0.10 16.91
N ALA A 217 -14.53 0.10 18.13
CA ALA A 217 -13.70 0.04 19.33
C ALA A 217 -13.05 -1.34 19.49
N ILE A 218 -13.77 -2.41 19.14
CA ILE A 218 -13.24 -3.78 19.15
C ILE A 218 -12.16 -3.95 18.08
N TYR A 219 -12.41 -3.49 16.86
CA TYR A 219 -11.42 -3.56 15.78
C TYR A 219 -10.19 -2.70 16.02
N LEU A 220 -10.30 -1.62 16.78
CA LEU A 220 -9.17 -0.75 17.12
C LEU A 220 -8.27 -1.28 18.24
N GLN A 221 -8.73 -2.21 19.09
CA GLN A 221 -7.86 -2.79 20.14
C GLN A 221 -6.68 -3.58 19.54
N GLN A 222 -6.97 -4.40 18.54
CA GLN A 222 -5.99 -5.27 17.90
C GLN A 222 -4.84 -4.52 17.19
N PRO A 223 -5.08 -3.47 16.36
CA PRO A 223 -4.01 -2.75 15.69
C PRO A 223 -3.11 -2.02 16.68
N PHE A 224 -3.64 -1.41 17.76
CA PHE A 224 -2.77 -0.80 18.77
C PHE A 224 -1.86 -1.82 19.47
N HIS A 225 -2.36 -3.04 19.74
CA HIS A 225 -1.51 -4.11 20.25
C HIS A 225 -0.42 -4.52 19.26
N LEU A 226 -0.71 -4.53 17.95
CA LEU A 226 0.31 -4.79 16.92
C LEU A 226 1.34 -3.66 16.84
N LEU A 227 0.89 -2.40 16.89
CA LEU A 227 1.76 -1.23 16.88
C LEU A 227 2.72 -1.19 18.07
N ASP A 228 2.26 -1.60 19.27
CA ASP A 228 3.11 -1.67 20.47
C ASP A 228 4.28 -2.67 20.33
N ASN A 229 4.18 -3.62 19.40
CA ASN A 229 5.19 -4.65 19.13
C ASN A 229 5.99 -4.41 17.84
N LEU A 230 5.65 -3.36 17.08
CA LEU A 230 6.32 -3.00 15.85
C LEU A 230 7.36 -1.91 16.13
N GLU A 231 8.58 -2.15 15.65
CA GLU A 231 9.63 -1.13 15.69
C GLU A 231 9.35 -0.01 14.69
N VAL A 232 8.99 -0.38 13.46
CA VAL A 232 8.60 0.53 12.37
C VAL A 232 7.49 -0.13 11.56
N CYS A 233 6.53 0.64 11.09
CA CYS A 233 5.49 0.20 10.17
C CYS A 233 5.58 0.97 8.85
N THR A 234 5.82 0.25 7.76
CA THR A 234 6.00 0.84 6.41
C THR A 234 4.68 1.03 5.65
N SER A 235 3.53 0.70 6.26
CA SER A 235 2.23 0.79 5.62
C SER A 235 1.55 2.13 5.92
N ALA A 236 1.75 3.12 5.06
CA ALA A 236 1.13 4.44 5.19
C ALA A 236 -0.41 4.35 5.28
N LEU A 237 -1.03 3.48 4.47
CA LEU A 237 -2.48 3.30 4.42
C LEU A 237 -3.01 2.77 5.76
N ALA A 238 -2.34 1.77 6.33
CA ALA A 238 -2.76 1.20 7.61
C ALA A 238 -2.63 2.21 8.75
N LEU A 239 -1.48 2.90 8.83
CA LEU A 239 -1.24 3.92 9.84
C LEU A 239 -2.20 5.11 9.71
N PHE A 240 -2.44 5.56 8.48
CA PHE A 240 -3.39 6.63 8.19
C PHE A 240 -4.81 6.26 8.63
N MET A 241 -5.27 5.03 8.35
CA MET A 241 -6.58 4.55 8.79
C MET A 241 -6.68 4.51 10.31
N ILE A 242 -5.71 3.89 10.97
CA ILE A 242 -5.71 3.76 12.43
C ILE A 242 -5.63 5.15 13.10
N ALA A 243 -4.86 6.09 12.53
CA ALA A 243 -4.80 7.47 13.01
C ALA A 243 -6.15 8.18 12.87
N CYS A 244 -6.83 8.02 11.73
CA CYS A 244 -8.13 8.61 11.47
C CYS A 244 -9.21 8.12 12.44
N GLU A 245 -9.10 6.87 12.88
CA GLU A 245 -10.02 6.25 13.84
C GLU A 245 -9.52 6.34 15.30
N SER A 246 -8.38 6.98 15.55
CA SER A 246 -7.86 7.20 16.90
C SER A 246 -8.66 8.27 17.64
N GLU A 247 -9.15 7.92 18.83
CA GLU A 247 -9.99 8.79 19.66
C GLU A 247 -9.16 9.58 20.69
N THR A 248 -8.08 8.98 21.21
CA THR A 248 -7.23 9.56 22.26
C THR A 248 -5.86 10.00 21.75
N ASP A 249 -5.22 10.90 22.49
CA ASP A 249 -3.85 11.33 22.18
C ASP A 249 -2.85 10.20 22.40
N GLU A 250 -3.07 9.33 23.39
CA GLU A 250 -2.25 8.14 23.62
C GLU A 250 -2.28 7.20 22.41
N GLN A 251 -3.43 7.02 21.77
CA GLN A 251 -3.55 6.24 20.55
C GLN A 251 -2.79 6.88 19.39
N ARG A 252 -2.94 8.20 19.18
CA ARG A 252 -2.20 8.94 18.14
C ARG A 252 -0.69 8.83 18.35
N ILE A 253 -0.22 8.96 19.59
CA ILE A 253 1.20 8.79 19.94
C ILE A 253 1.71 7.41 19.56
N ARG A 254 0.94 6.33 19.76
CA ARG A 254 1.35 4.97 19.34
C ARG A 254 1.50 4.87 17.83
N VAL A 255 0.63 5.51 17.05
CA VAL A 255 0.76 5.56 15.59
C VAL A 255 2.03 6.31 15.19
N PHE A 256 2.29 7.48 15.80
CA PHE A 256 3.49 8.26 15.49
C PHE A 256 4.79 7.53 15.82
N ARG A 257 4.84 6.74 16.90
CA ARG A 257 6.05 6.02 17.33
C ARG A 257 6.59 5.02 16.30
N VAL A 258 5.76 4.51 15.41
CA VAL A 258 6.17 3.51 14.41
C VAL A 258 6.45 4.11 13.04
N LEU A 259 6.40 5.45 12.92
CA LEU A 259 6.77 6.20 11.71
C LEU A 259 8.26 6.59 11.68
N ASP A 260 8.92 6.57 12.84
CA ASP A 260 10.34 6.93 13.05
C ASP A 260 11.27 5.70 13.13
#